data_AF-R2SP93-F1
#
_entry.id   AF-R2SP93-F1
#
_cell.length_a   1.000
_cell.length_b   1.000
_cell.length_c   1.000
_cell.angle_alpha   90.00
_cell.angle_beta   90.00
_cell.angle_gamma   90.00
#
_symmetry.space_group_name_H-M   'P 1'
#
loop_
_entity.id
_entity.type
_entity.pdbx_description
1 polymer ?
#
loop_
_entity_poly.entity_id
_entity_poly.type
_entity_poly.pdbx_seq_one_letter_code
_entity_poly.pdbx_strand_id
1 'polypeptide(L)'
;MNLAVNDLSLLFAGMLVIVALLISYKEKLGFTKDIIISVCRAIIQLVLVGYLLKYVFQLDNVILTIVMAGIIIVNAALNAGKRSNHLKNGFWISLLAIFCSTGVTIGVLVLSGAIRFIPSQIIPISGMIASNSMIAIGLCYRNMDSLFHDQRQAVLEKLALGADIKLASRSIVRASIRTGMAPTIDSAKTVGIVSLPGMMSGLIFAGVDPVHAIKYQIMVTFMLLSATSIGSVIATYLAYKEYYNERKQLIL
;
A
#
# COMPACT_ATOMS: atom_id res chain seq x y z
N MET A 1 27.51 0.36 20.30
CA MET A 1 26.44 0.07 19.32
C MET A 1 26.59 -1.40 18.91
N ASN A 2 25.82 -2.33 19.50
CA ASN A 2 25.95 -3.79 19.32
C ASN A 2 24.81 -4.37 18.48
N LEU A 3 24.53 -3.80 17.31
CA LEU A 3 23.68 -4.45 16.31
C LEU A 3 24.59 -5.27 15.40
N ALA A 4 25.01 -6.44 15.87
CA ALA A 4 25.80 -7.38 15.08
C ALA A 4 24.84 -8.24 14.22
N VAL A 5 24.27 -7.63 13.18
CA VAL A 5 23.69 -8.41 12.07
C VAL A 5 24.86 -8.97 11.29
N ASN A 6 25.41 -10.09 11.77
CA ASN A 6 26.52 -10.79 11.13
C ASN A 6 25.97 -11.75 10.06
N ASP A 7 26.79 -12.13 9.08
CA ASP A 7 26.38 -13.04 7.99
C ASP A 7 25.79 -14.36 8.52
N LEU A 8 26.29 -14.83 9.66
CA LEU A 8 25.78 -16.00 10.38
C LEU A 8 24.34 -15.80 10.90
N SER A 9 24.02 -14.61 11.44
CA SER A 9 22.68 -14.27 11.93
C SER A 9 21.68 -14.18 10.78
N LEU A 10 22.11 -13.65 9.64
CA LEU A 10 21.32 -13.64 8.40
C LEU A 10 21.05 -15.06 7.89
N LEU A 11 22.04 -15.95 7.95
CA LEU A 11 21.89 -17.36 7.57
C LEU A 11 20.88 -18.08 8.47
N PHE A 12 20.94 -17.89 9.79
CA PHE A 12 19.96 -18.45 10.72
C PHE A 12 18.54 -17.90 10.50
N ALA A 13 18.40 -16.59 10.25
CA ALA A 13 17.11 -16.02 9.87
C ALA A 13 16.59 -16.63 8.54
N GLY A 14 17.49 -16.89 7.59
CA GLY A 14 17.19 -17.59 6.34
C GLY A 14 16.66 -19.02 6.55
N MET A 15 17.12 -19.75 7.57
CA MET A 15 16.58 -21.08 7.89
C MET A 15 15.10 -21.04 8.28
N LEU A 16 14.59 -19.95 8.86
CA LEU A 16 13.16 -19.82 9.16
C LEU A 16 12.30 -19.84 7.88
N VAL A 17 12.84 -19.33 6.77
CA VAL A 17 12.19 -19.41 5.46
C VAL A 17 12.13 -20.86 4.97
N ILE A 18 13.17 -21.66 5.24
CA ILE A 18 13.19 -23.10 4.90
C ILE A 18 12.10 -23.84 5.67
N VAL A 19 11.89 -23.53 6.95
CA VAL A 19 10.79 -24.13 7.74
C VAL A 19 9.43 -23.79 7.11
N ALA A 20 9.20 -22.53 6.73
CA ALA A 20 7.97 -22.13 6.06
C ALA A 20 7.77 -22.85 4.71
N LEU A 21 8.84 -23.05 3.95
CA LEU A 21 8.82 -23.82 2.70
C LEU A 21 8.47 -25.30 2.94
N LEU A 22 9.03 -25.92 3.98
CA LEU A 22 8.72 -27.31 4.35
C LEU A 22 7.26 -27.48 4.74
N ILE A 23 6.70 -26.55 5.53
CA ILE A 23 5.27 -26.55 5.87
C ILE A 23 4.43 -26.37 4.60
N SER A 24 4.75 -25.39 3.76
CA SER A 24 4.01 -25.16 2.51
C SER A 24 4.06 -26.35 1.54
N TYR A 25 5.19 -27.06 1.50
CA TYR A 25 5.36 -28.26 0.68
C TYR A 25 4.54 -29.43 1.24
N LYS A 26 4.59 -29.63 2.56
CA LYS A 26 3.85 -30.70 3.26
C LYS A 26 2.33 -30.51 3.13
N GLU A 27 1.84 -29.29 3.30
CA GLU A 27 0.43 -28.92 3.17
C GLU A 27 -0.03 -28.72 1.71
N LYS A 28 0.86 -28.93 0.73
CA LYS A 28 0.57 -28.80 -0.72
C LYS A 28 -0.12 -27.48 -1.09
N LEU A 29 0.25 -26.38 -0.44
CA LEU A 29 -0.40 -25.07 -0.62
C LEU A 29 -0.14 -24.44 -2.01
N GLY A 30 0.67 -25.07 -2.87
CA GLY A 30 0.99 -24.58 -4.22
C GLY A 30 1.95 -23.39 -4.24
N PHE A 31 2.24 -22.76 -3.11
CA PHE A 31 3.06 -21.54 -3.03
C PHE A 31 4.57 -21.76 -3.03
N THR A 32 5.08 -23.00 -3.07
CA THR A 32 6.53 -23.26 -2.89
C THR A 32 7.39 -22.53 -3.92
N LYS A 33 7.01 -22.55 -5.21
CA LYS A 33 7.73 -21.83 -6.27
C LYS A 33 7.61 -20.31 -6.11
N ASP A 34 6.42 -19.83 -5.76
CA ASP A 34 6.16 -18.40 -5.58
C ASP A 34 6.93 -17.82 -4.39
N ILE A 35 7.06 -18.57 -3.29
CA ILE A 35 7.85 -18.17 -2.12
C ILE A 35 9.32 -18.05 -2.50
N ILE A 36 9.90 -19.06 -3.17
CA ILE A 36 11.32 -19.03 -3.57
C ILE A 36 11.60 -17.85 -4.50
N ILE A 37 10.79 -17.68 -5.56
CA ILE A 37 10.95 -16.58 -6.52
C ILE A 37 10.80 -15.23 -5.81
N SER A 38 9.83 -15.10 -4.89
CA SER A 38 9.60 -13.85 -4.15
C SER A 38 10.76 -13.51 -3.22
N VAL A 39 11.32 -14.49 -2.53
CA VAL A 39 12.47 -14.30 -1.62
C VAL A 39 13.72 -13.90 -2.41
N CYS A 40 14.06 -14.65 -3.47
CA CYS A 40 15.20 -14.30 -4.32
C CYS A 40 15.04 -12.90 -4.93
N ARG A 41 13.85 -12.58 -5.45
CA ARG A 41 13.54 -11.24 -5.98
C ARG A 41 13.68 -10.16 -4.92
N ALA A 42 13.18 -10.40 -3.70
CA ALA A 42 13.27 -9.44 -2.61
C ALA A 42 14.72 -9.15 -2.20
N ILE A 43 15.57 -10.19 -2.09
CA ILE A 43 16.99 -10.03 -1.78
C ILE A 43 17.68 -9.17 -2.84
N ILE A 44 17.51 -9.53 -4.12
CA ILE A 44 18.12 -8.79 -5.23
C ILE A 44 17.62 -7.33 -5.24
N GLN A 45 16.31 -7.11 -5.09
CA GLN A 45 15.71 -5.78 -5.07
C GLN A 45 16.22 -4.93 -3.89
N LEU A 46 16.28 -5.49 -2.68
CA LEU A 46 16.74 -4.78 -1.50
C LEU A 46 18.22 -4.40 -1.61
N VAL A 47 19.07 -5.30 -2.12
CA VAL A 47 20.50 -5.00 -2.36
C VAL A 47 20.64 -3.87 -3.39
N LEU A 48 19.97 -3.98 -4.53
CA LEU A 48 20.02 -2.96 -5.58
C LEU A 48 19.52 -1.60 -5.09
N VAL A 49 18.37 -1.57 -4.40
CA VAL A 49 17.80 -0.34 -3.84
C VAL A 49 18.72 0.25 -2.77
N GLY A 50 19.34 -0.57 -1.92
CA GLY A 50 20.31 -0.11 -0.92
C GLY A 50 21.50 0.63 -1.54
N TYR A 51 22.10 0.06 -2.60
CA TYR A 51 23.15 0.73 -3.35
C TYR A 51 22.66 2.00 -4.05
N LEU A 52 21.50 1.95 -4.69
CA LEU A 52 20.92 3.10 -5.39
C LEU A 52 20.67 4.27 -4.44
N LEU A 53 20.07 4.01 -3.26
CA LEU A 53 19.79 5.04 -2.26
C LEU A 53 21.08 5.70 -1.75
N LYS A 54 22.18 4.94 -1.61
CA LYS A 54 23.48 5.51 -1.22
C LYS A 54 23.93 6.62 -2.19
N TYR A 55 23.79 6.40 -3.50
CA TYR A 55 24.15 7.40 -4.50
C TYR A 55 23.15 8.56 -4.56
N VAL A 56 21.85 8.26 -4.50
CA VAL A 56 20.79 9.28 -4.57
C VAL A 56 20.86 10.24 -3.39
N PHE A 57 21.18 9.76 -2.19
CA PHE A 57 21.31 10.61 -1.01
C PHE A 57 22.55 11.51 -1.04
N GLN A 58 23.59 11.15 -1.79
CA GLN A 58 24.80 11.97 -1.95
C GLN A 58 24.63 13.10 -2.96
N LEU A 59 23.80 12.90 -3.98
CA LEU A 59 23.60 13.85 -5.07
C LEU A 59 22.68 15.03 -4.71
N ASP A 60 21.91 14.90 -3.62
CA ASP A 60 20.94 15.88 -3.09
C ASP A 60 20.13 16.63 -4.17
N ASN A 61 19.66 15.88 -5.17
CA ASN A 61 18.99 16.46 -6.34
C ASN A 61 17.46 16.26 -6.25
N VAL A 62 16.74 17.38 -6.30
CA VAL A 62 15.28 17.45 -6.29
C VAL A 62 14.66 16.64 -7.44
N ILE A 63 15.24 16.72 -8.64
CA ILE A 63 14.75 16.03 -9.84
C ILE A 63 14.85 14.51 -9.65
N LEU A 64 16.00 14.02 -9.16
CA LEU A 64 16.19 12.59 -8.88
C LEU A 64 15.20 12.09 -7.82
N THR A 65 14.91 12.91 -6.81
CA THR A 65 13.93 12.59 -5.77
C THR A 65 12.52 12.43 -6.34
N ILE A 66 12.10 13.35 -7.20
CA ILE A 66 10.79 13.30 -7.87
C ILE A 66 10.71 12.09 -8.81
N VAL A 67 11.76 11.81 -9.59
CA VAL A 67 11.81 10.64 -10.48
C VAL A 67 11.69 9.35 -9.67
N MET A 68 12.43 9.22 -8.56
CA MET A 68 12.35 8.06 -7.67
C MET A 68 10.95 7.88 -7.06
N ALA A 69 10.35 8.96 -6.56
CA ALA A 69 8.98 8.93 -6.06
C ALA A 69 7.99 8.52 -7.16
N GLY A 70 8.19 9.01 -8.40
CA GLY A 70 7.41 8.62 -9.57
C GLY A 70 7.52 7.12 -9.88
N ILE A 71 8.73 6.56 -9.89
CA ILE A 71 8.96 5.12 -10.10
C ILE A 71 8.23 4.29 -9.04
N ILE A 72 8.27 4.71 -7.78
CA ILE A 72 7.56 4.07 -6.67
C ILE A 72 6.04 4.09 -6.92
N ILE A 73 5.47 5.26 -7.25
CA ILE A 73 4.03 5.43 -7.48
C ILE A 73 3.57 4.59 -8.67
N VAL A 74 4.32 4.60 -9.78
CA VAL A 74 3.99 3.79 -10.97
C VAL A 74 4.04 2.30 -10.66
N ASN A 75 5.07 1.81 -9.97
CA ASN A 75 5.14 0.40 -9.57
C ASN A 75 4.01 0.01 -8.61
N ALA A 76 3.67 0.88 -7.66
CA ALA A 76 2.56 0.66 -6.75
C ALA A 76 1.23 0.60 -7.52
N ALA A 77 1.01 1.48 -8.48
CA ALA A 77 -0.18 1.50 -9.33
C ALA A 77 -0.28 0.26 -10.23
N LEU A 78 0.82 -0.19 -10.83
CA LEU A 78 0.87 -1.43 -11.61
C LEU A 78 0.47 -2.64 -10.77
N ASN A 79 0.98 -2.74 -9.54
CA ASN A 79 0.67 -3.85 -8.65
C ASN A 79 -0.76 -3.78 -8.08
N ALA A 80 -1.29 -2.58 -7.84
CA ALA A 80 -2.69 -2.39 -7.47
C ALA A 80 -3.62 -2.76 -8.62
N GLY A 81 -3.34 -2.31 -9.85
CA GLY A 81 -4.12 -2.62 -11.05
C GLY A 81 -4.09 -4.10 -11.43
N LYS A 82 -3.01 -4.83 -11.14
CA LYS A 82 -3.00 -6.31 -11.29
C LYS A 82 -4.01 -7.03 -10.39
N ARG A 83 -4.54 -6.37 -9.35
CA ARG A 83 -5.53 -6.93 -8.43
C ARG A 83 -6.97 -6.66 -8.86
N SER A 84 -7.18 -5.98 -10.00
CA SER A 84 -8.49 -5.57 -10.49
C SER A 84 -8.95 -6.36 -11.72
N ASN A 85 -8.97 -7.69 -11.67
CA ASN A 85 -9.19 -8.58 -12.82
C ASN A 85 -10.19 -8.12 -13.91
N HIS A 86 -11.27 -7.39 -13.56
CA HIS A 86 -12.30 -6.91 -14.51
C HIS A 86 -12.24 -5.41 -14.85
N LEU A 87 -11.37 -4.61 -14.22
CA LEU A 87 -11.30 -3.15 -14.45
C LEU A 87 -10.39 -2.84 -15.64
N LYS A 88 -10.97 -2.41 -16.77
CA LYS A 88 -10.23 -2.05 -18.01
C LYS A 88 -9.15 -0.99 -17.74
N ASN A 89 -9.49 0.01 -16.93
CA ASN A 89 -8.60 1.12 -16.58
C ASN A 89 -7.97 1.00 -15.18
N GLY A 90 -7.86 -0.22 -14.63
CA GLY A 90 -7.39 -0.47 -13.26
C GLY A 90 -6.03 0.18 -12.94
N PHE A 91 -5.10 0.18 -13.89
CA PHE A 91 -3.80 0.86 -13.75
C PHE A 91 -3.94 2.39 -13.62
N TRP A 92 -4.65 3.04 -14.55
CA TRP A 92 -4.79 4.49 -14.56
C TRP A 92 -5.57 5.01 -13.35
N ILE A 93 -6.61 4.28 -12.94
CA ILE A 93 -7.37 4.59 -11.73
C ILE A 93 -6.46 4.46 -10.49
N SER A 94 -5.68 3.38 -10.41
CA SER A 94 -4.71 3.19 -9.31
C SER A 94 -3.64 4.27 -9.30
N LEU A 95 -3.14 4.65 -10.48
CA LEU A 95 -2.12 5.67 -10.63
C LEU A 95 -2.60 7.02 -10.11
N LEU A 96 -3.79 7.45 -10.54
CA LEU A 96 -4.39 8.70 -10.08
C LEU A 96 -4.69 8.65 -8.58
N ALA A 97 -5.24 7.55 -8.07
CA ALA A 97 -5.55 7.41 -6.66
C ALA A 97 -4.30 7.46 -5.76
N ILE A 98 -3.23 6.74 -6.13
CA ILE A 98 -1.96 6.74 -5.37
C ILE A 98 -1.24 8.08 -5.53
N PHE A 99 -1.23 8.66 -6.73
CA PHE A 99 -0.61 9.96 -6.96
C PHE A 99 -1.29 11.05 -6.11
N CYS A 100 -2.63 11.08 -6.09
CA CYS A 100 -3.39 12.01 -5.26
C CYS A 100 -3.18 11.75 -3.77
N SER A 101 -3.22 10.49 -3.30
CA SER A 101 -3.03 10.20 -1.88
C SER A 101 -1.61 10.54 -1.43
N THR A 102 -0.58 10.07 -2.14
CA THR A 102 0.82 10.36 -1.82
C THR A 102 1.12 11.86 -1.95
N GLY A 103 0.67 12.51 -3.02
CA GLY A 103 0.92 13.93 -3.27
C GLY A 103 0.28 14.84 -2.22
N VAL A 104 -1.00 14.62 -1.88
CA VAL A 104 -1.68 15.39 -0.84
C VAL A 104 -1.02 15.17 0.52
N THR A 105 -0.72 13.93 0.86
CA THR A 105 -0.13 13.59 2.16
C THR A 105 1.28 14.17 2.32
N ILE A 106 2.16 14.02 1.32
CA ILE A 106 3.51 14.62 1.36
C ILE A 106 3.42 16.15 1.34
N GLY A 107 2.54 16.71 0.51
CA GLY A 107 2.33 18.16 0.43
C GLY A 107 1.97 18.76 1.79
N VAL A 108 1.03 18.16 2.52
CA VAL A 108 0.64 18.61 3.87
C VAL A 108 1.81 18.52 4.86
N LEU A 109 2.63 17.47 4.80
CA LEU A 109 3.74 17.30 5.74
C LEU A 109 4.92 18.24 5.45
N VAL A 110 5.15 18.58 4.19
CA VAL A 110 6.18 19.55 3.80
C VAL A 110 5.71 20.96 4.16
N LEU A 111 4.44 21.28 3.90
CA LEU A 111 3.85 22.59 4.24
C LEU A 111 3.78 22.82 5.76
N SER A 112 3.55 21.78 6.56
CA SER A 112 3.57 21.88 8.02
C SER A 112 4.97 22.01 8.61
N GLY A 113 6.02 21.87 7.79
CA GLY A 113 7.42 21.86 8.24
C GLY A 113 7.82 20.58 8.98
N ALA A 114 6.96 19.56 9.01
CA ALA A 114 7.23 18.30 9.69
C ALA A 114 8.30 17.47 8.97
N ILE A 115 8.36 17.58 7.65
CA ILE A 115 9.34 16.90 6.79
C ILE A 115 10.01 17.92 5.87
N ARG A 116 11.33 17.79 5.71
CA ARG A 116 12.11 18.56 4.75
C ARG A 116 12.06 17.87 3.39
N PHE A 117 12.04 18.66 2.32
CA PHE A 117 12.10 18.14 0.96
C PHE A 117 13.52 17.69 0.59
N ILE A 118 14.01 16.65 1.28
CA ILE A 118 15.32 16.03 1.06
C ILE A 118 15.13 14.56 0.66
N PRO A 119 16.00 14.01 -0.21
CA PRO A 119 15.86 12.66 -0.75
C PRO A 119 15.71 11.58 0.34
N SER A 120 16.45 11.72 1.44
CA SER A 120 16.47 10.78 2.58
C SER A 120 15.14 10.68 3.34
N GLN A 121 14.29 11.71 3.27
CA GLN A 121 12.97 11.71 3.91
C GLN A 121 11.87 11.42 2.89
N ILE A 122 11.90 12.08 1.73
CA ILE A 122 10.83 11.98 0.73
C ILE A 122 10.75 10.58 0.14
N ILE A 123 11.88 9.93 -0.20
CA ILE A 123 11.86 8.63 -0.89
C ILE A 123 11.26 7.52 0.00
N PRO A 124 11.74 7.32 1.26
CA PRO A 124 11.15 6.29 2.13
C PRO A 124 9.68 6.56 2.45
N ILE A 125 9.31 7.82 2.70
CA ILE A 125 7.94 8.19 3.07
C ILE A 125 6.99 8.01 1.90
N SER A 126 7.40 8.40 0.69
CA SER A 126 6.65 8.11 -0.55
C SER A 126 6.45 6.61 -0.72
N GLY A 127 7.50 5.80 -0.49
CA GLY A 127 7.44 4.34 -0.52
C GLY A 127 6.42 3.76 0.45
N MET A 128 6.42 4.23 1.70
CA MET A 128 5.48 3.79 2.73
C MET A 128 4.03 4.15 2.38
N ILE A 129 3.80 5.39 1.94
CA ILE A 129 2.45 5.87 1.58
C ILE A 129 1.93 5.10 0.35
N ALA A 130 2.75 4.99 -0.70
CA ALA A 130 2.36 4.33 -1.94
C ALA A 130 2.10 2.83 -1.73
N SER A 131 2.93 2.14 -0.93
CA SER A 131 2.75 0.73 -0.59
C SER A 131 1.43 0.49 0.17
N ASN A 132 1.16 1.28 1.21
CA ASN A 132 -0.08 1.15 1.98
C ASN A 132 -1.31 1.46 1.12
N SER A 133 -1.25 2.51 0.30
CA SER A 133 -2.31 2.86 -0.65
C SER A 133 -2.55 1.74 -1.66
N MET A 134 -1.49 1.14 -2.22
CA MET A 134 -1.58 -0.01 -3.14
C MET A 134 -2.27 -1.21 -2.49
N ILE A 135 -1.95 -1.52 -1.24
CA ILE A 135 -2.57 -2.64 -0.52
C ILE A 135 -4.06 -2.37 -0.32
N ALA A 136 -4.41 -1.18 0.16
CA ALA A 136 -5.80 -0.77 0.42
C ALA A 136 -6.63 -0.76 -0.87
N ILE A 137 -6.13 -0.13 -1.94
CA ILE A 137 -6.79 -0.08 -3.25
C ILE A 137 -6.99 -1.49 -3.81
N GLY A 138 -5.97 -2.34 -3.75
CA GLY A 138 -6.08 -3.72 -4.21
C GLY A 138 -7.11 -4.55 -3.44
N LEU A 139 -7.30 -4.27 -2.14
CA LEU A 139 -8.38 -4.86 -1.34
C LEU A 139 -9.75 -4.31 -1.73
N CYS A 140 -9.87 -2.99 -1.95
CA CYS A 140 -11.10 -2.38 -2.47
C CYS A 140 -11.52 -3.02 -3.79
N TYR A 141 -10.59 -3.23 -4.72
CA TYR A 141 -10.86 -3.84 -6.02
C TYR A 141 -11.38 -5.27 -5.90
N ARG A 142 -10.66 -6.14 -5.18
CA ARG A 142 -11.12 -7.52 -4.95
C ARG A 142 -12.49 -7.57 -4.28
N ASN A 143 -12.72 -6.71 -3.28
CA ASN A 143 -13.97 -6.70 -2.55
C ASN A 143 -15.13 -6.14 -3.39
N MET A 144 -14.90 -5.11 -4.22
CA MET A 144 -15.92 -4.66 -5.18
C MET A 144 -16.26 -5.77 -6.15
N ASP A 145 -15.26 -6.45 -6.69
CA ASP A 145 -15.44 -7.51 -7.68
C ASP A 145 -16.34 -8.64 -7.15
N SER A 146 -16.06 -9.10 -5.93
CA SER A 146 -16.89 -10.07 -5.22
C SER A 146 -18.31 -9.52 -5.00
N LEU A 147 -18.44 -8.32 -4.42
CA LEU A 147 -19.74 -7.77 -4.06
C LEU A 147 -20.62 -7.44 -5.26
N PHE A 148 -20.05 -7.04 -6.40
CA PHE A 148 -20.80 -6.81 -7.63
C PHE A 148 -21.30 -8.13 -8.25
N HIS A 149 -20.53 -9.21 -8.13
CA HIS A 149 -20.99 -10.55 -8.48
C HIS A 149 -22.08 -11.05 -7.52
N ASP A 150 -21.84 -10.97 -6.21
CA ASP A 150 -22.73 -11.50 -5.18
C ASP A 150 -24.06 -10.73 -5.09
N GLN A 151 -24.01 -9.40 -5.23
CA GLN A 151 -25.19 -8.52 -5.13
C GLN A 151 -25.76 -8.15 -6.51
N ARG A 152 -25.38 -8.86 -7.58
CA ARG A 152 -25.80 -8.59 -8.95
C ARG A 152 -27.30 -8.35 -9.08
N GLN A 153 -28.10 -9.26 -8.51
CA GLN A 153 -29.56 -9.19 -8.58
C GLN A 153 -30.10 -7.93 -7.91
N ALA A 154 -29.64 -7.62 -6.69
CA ALA A 154 -30.06 -6.42 -5.96
C ALA A 154 -29.64 -5.11 -6.66
N VAL A 155 -28.52 -5.12 -7.39
CA VAL A 155 -28.10 -3.97 -8.21
C VAL A 155 -29.05 -3.79 -9.40
N LEU A 156 -29.39 -4.88 -10.11
CA LEU A 156 -30.31 -4.84 -11.24
C LEU A 156 -31.73 -4.42 -10.84
N GLU A 157 -32.22 -4.89 -9.70
CA GLU A 157 -33.53 -4.49 -9.16
C GLU A 157 -33.59 -2.98 -8.92
N LYS A 158 -32.55 -2.40 -8.31
CA LYS A 158 -32.47 -0.94 -8.11
C LYS A 158 -32.47 -0.19 -9.44
N LEU A 159 -31.70 -0.66 -10.43
CA LEU A 159 -31.67 -0.04 -11.76
C LEU A 159 -33.03 -0.14 -12.45
N ALA A 160 -33.73 -1.27 -12.35
CA ALA A 160 -35.05 -1.48 -12.91
C ALA A 160 -36.12 -0.56 -12.28
N LEU A 161 -35.96 -0.24 -10.98
CA LEU A 161 -36.77 0.75 -10.27
C LEU A 161 -36.37 2.21 -10.57
N GLY A 162 -35.43 2.44 -11.49
CA GLY A 162 -34.99 3.77 -11.92
C GLY A 162 -33.89 4.40 -11.07
N ALA A 163 -33.24 3.64 -10.17
CA ALA A 163 -32.11 4.15 -9.41
C ALA A 163 -30.91 4.45 -10.33
N ASP A 164 -30.21 5.56 -10.07
CA ASP A 164 -28.94 5.84 -10.73
C ASP A 164 -27.83 4.86 -10.28
N ILE A 165 -26.80 4.66 -11.11
CA ILE A 165 -25.68 3.74 -10.84
C ILE A 165 -25.04 4.02 -9.47
N LYS A 166 -24.92 5.30 -9.08
CA LYS A 166 -24.33 5.69 -7.80
C LYS A 166 -25.16 5.18 -6.62
N LEU A 167 -26.49 5.22 -6.74
CA LEU A 167 -27.40 4.75 -5.69
C LEU A 167 -27.44 3.22 -5.66
N ALA A 168 -27.41 2.60 -6.84
CA ALA A 168 -27.38 1.15 -7.00
C ALA A 168 -26.13 0.53 -6.36
N SER A 169 -24.94 1.11 -6.58
CA SER A 169 -23.66 0.62 -6.04
C SER A 169 -23.29 1.14 -4.64
N ARG A 170 -24.09 2.01 -4.02
CA ARG A 170 -23.68 2.73 -2.79
C ARG A 170 -23.27 1.80 -1.64
N SER A 171 -23.97 0.68 -1.45
CA SER A 171 -23.64 -0.32 -0.42
C SER A 171 -22.31 -0.99 -0.72
N ILE A 172 -22.09 -1.39 -1.96
CA ILE A 172 -20.87 -2.04 -2.45
C ILE A 172 -19.65 -1.12 -2.28
N VAL A 173 -19.76 0.12 -2.77
CA VAL A 173 -18.68 1.13 -2.67
C VAL A 173 -18.28 1.37 -1.21
N ARG A 174 -19.26 1.54 -0.31
CA ARG A 174 -18.99 1.76 1.12
C ARG A 174 -18.34 0.54 1.79
N ALA A 175 -18.83 -0.66 1.49
CA ALA A 175 -18.26 -1.88 2.03
C ALA A 175 -16.82 -2.07 1.56
N SER A 176 -16.54 -1.84 0.28
CA SER A 176 -15.19 -1.98 -0.28
C SER A 176 -14.19 -0.97 0.28
N ILE A 177 -14.59 0.30 0.46
CA ILE A 177 -13.73 1.28 1.14
C ILE A 177 -13.42 0.82 2.57
N ARG A 178 -14.42 0.35 3.32
CA ARG A 178 -14.21 -0.17 4.68
C ARG A 178 -13.24 -1.36 4.69
N THR A 179 -13.40 -2.30 3.77
CA THR A 179 -12.50 -3.46 3.63
C THR A 179 -11.07 -3.03 3.30
N GLY A 180 -10.89 -2.09 2.38
CA GLY A 180 -9.55 -1.59 2.02
C GLY A 180 -8.84 -0.85 3.14
N MET A 181 -9.58 -0.10 3.96
CA MET A 181 -9.03 0.66 5.08
C MET A 181 -8.81 -0.16 6.35
N ALA A 182 -9.45 -1.33 6.47
CA ALA A 182 -9.42 -2.14 7.70
C ALA A 182 -7.99 -2.45 8.19
N PRO A 183 -7.03 -2.89 7.35
CA PRO A 183 -5.68 -3.20 7.83
C PRO A 183 -4.97 -1.99 8.44
N THR A 184 -5.14 -0.79 7.86
CA THR A 184 -4.50 0.43 8.40
C THR A 184 -5.15 0.86 9.71
N ILE A 185 -6.47 0.73 9.83
CA ILE A 185 -7.20 1.02 11.07
C ILE A 185 -6.79 0.03 12.17
N ASP A 186 -6.70 -1.26 11.86
CA ASP A 186 -6.34 -2.29 12.83
C ASP A 186 -4.86 -2.21 13.23
N SER A 187 -3.97 -1.85 12.30
CA SER A 187 -2.60 -1.49 12.65
C SER A 187 -2.57 -0.29 13.60
N ALA A 188 -3.32 0.78 13.34
CA ALA A 188 -3.36 1.95 14.22
C ALA A 188 -3.86 1.64 15.64
N LYS A 189 -4.78 0.68 15.82
CA LYS A 189 -5.25 0.22 17.14
C LYS A 189 -4.18 -0.53 17.93
N THR A 190 -3.25 -1.19 17.25
CA THR A 190 -2.26 -2.09 17.87
C THR A 190 -0.90 -1.43 18.11
N VAL A 191 -0.61 -0.32 17.42
CA VAL A 191 0.62 0.47 17.59
C VAL A 191 0.72 0.99 19.02
N GLY A 192 1.83 0.69 19.69
CA GLY A 192 2.15 1.17 21.04
C GLY A 192 1.69 0.26 22.18
N ILE A 193 0.75 -0.67 21.95
CA ILE A 193 0.30 -1.65 22.96
C ILE A 193 0.82 -3.06 22.62
N VAL A 194 0.59 -3.52 21.39
CA VAL A 194 0.92 -4.89 20.97
C VAL A 194 2.20 -4.92 20.13
N SER A 195 2.40 -3.88 19.31
CA SER A 195 3.59 -3.78 18.46
C SER A 195 4.25 -2.41 18.62
N LEU A 196 5.56 -2.43 18.85
CA LEU A 196 6.42 -1.26 18.69
C LEU A 196 6.88 -1.22 17.22
N PRO A 197 6.52 -0.17 16.46
CA PRO A 197 6.90 -0.10 15.05
C PRO A 197 8.41 -0.11 14.87
N GLY A 198 8.90 -0.86 13.88
CA GLY A 198 10.33 -1.03 13.65
C GLY A 198 11.08 0.28 13.39
N MET A 199 10.44 1.27 12.75
CA MET A 199 11.02 2.61 12.57
C MET A 199 11.21 3.35 13.91
N MET A 200 10.21 3.27 14.81
CA MET A 200 10.30 3.87 16.14
C MET A 200 11.42 3.23 16.96
N SER A 201 11.50 1.90 16.99
CA SER A 201 12.60 1.18 17.64
C SER A 201 13.95 1.50 17.01
N GLY A 202 14.01 1.64 15.68
CA GLY A 202 15.23 2.03 14.96
C GLY A 202 15.75 3.42 15.34
N LEU A 203 14.86 4.41 15.48
CA LEU A 203 15.22 5.75 15.94
C LEU A 203 15.75 5.72 17.38
N ILE A 204 15.10 4.94 18.26
CA ILE A 204 15.56 4.77 19.64
C ILE A 204 16.95 4.12 19.70
N PHE A 205 17.19 3.07 18.89
CA PHE A 205 18.51 2.43 18.79
C PHE A 205 19.59 3.34 18.20
N ALA A 206 19.19 4.30 17.36
CA ALA A 206 20.07 5.33 16.82
C ALA A 206 20.35 6.46 17.83
N GLY A 207 19.83 6.38 19.06
CA GLY A 207 20.06 7.36 20.13
C GLY A 207 19.14 8.58 20.09
N VAL A 208 18.08 8.55 19.27
CA VAL A 208 17.05 9.60 19.27
C VAL A 208 16.22 9.49 20.55
N ASP A 209 15.91 10.63 21.15
CA ASP A 209 15.03 10.70 22.32
C ASP A 209 13.70 9.96 22.08
N PRO A 210 13.29 9.05 22.98
CA PRO A 210 12.08 8.24 22.81
C PRO A 210 10.81 9.08 22.61
N VAL A 211 10.70 10.26 23.24
CA VAL A 211 9.52 11.13 23.10
C VAL A 211 9.45 11.68 21.68
N HIS A 212 10.58 12.04 21.08
CA HIS A 212 10.64 12.46 19.68
C HIS A 212 10.31 11.31 18.72
N ALA A 213 10.83 10.10 18.98
CA ALA A 213 10.51 8.92 18.19
C ALA A 213 9.01 8.59 18.21
N ILE A 214 8.35 8.72 19.38
CA ILE A 214 6.90 8.54 19.52
C ILE A 214 6.12 9.58 18.72
N LYS A 215 6.47 10.87 18.82
CA LYS A 215 5.80 11.94 18.06
C LYS A 215 5.89 11.69 16.56
N TYR A 216 7.05 11.27 16.07
CA TYR A 216 7.25 10.92 14.67
C TYR A 216 6.40 9.72 14.26
N GLN A 217 6.31 8.70 15.12
CA GLN A 217 5.48 7.53 14.85
C GLN A 217 3.98 7.85 14.82
N ILE A 218 3.49 8.72 15.71
CA ILE A 218 2.09 9.21 15.68
C ILE A 218 1.81 9.90 14.35
N MET A 219 2.72 10.77 13.91
CA MET A 219 2.61 11.44 12.60
C MET A 219 2.54 10.43 11.46
N VAL A 220 3.42 9.43 11.44
CA VAL A 220 3.43 8.37 10.42
C VAL A 220 2.11 7.58 10.43
N THR A 221 1.56 7.24 11.60
CA THR A 221 0.28 6.52 11.68
C THR A 221 -0.87 7.35 11.10
N PHE A 222 -0.95 8.64 11.43
CA PHE A 222 -1.99 9.53 10.88
C PHE A 222 -1.83 9.77 9.38
N MET A 223 -0.60 9.94 8.93
CA MET A 223 -0.22 10.04 7.53
C MET A 223 -0.71 8.82 6.73
N LEU A 224 -0.42 7.60 7.22
CA LEU A 224 -0.82 6.38 6.55
C LEU A 224 -2.34 6.20 6.54
N LEU A 225 -3.03 6.46 7.65
CA LEU A 225 -4.50 6.44 7.71
C LEU A 225 -5.14 7.42 6.73
N SER A 226 -4.61 8.63 6.64
CA SER A 226 -5.09 9.66 5.71
C SER A 226 -4.89 9.22 4.26
N ALA A 227 -3.68 8.78 3.91
CA ALA A 227 -3.37 8.40 2.55
C ALA A 227 -4.15 7.17 2.09
N THR A 228 -4.30 6.14 2.93
CA THR A 228 -5.08 4.96 2.57
C THR A 228 -6.57 5.27 2.46
N SER A 229 -7.09 6.18 3.28
CA SER A 229 -8.46 6.69 3.16
C SER A 229 -8.67 7.39 1.81
N ILE A 230 -7.84 8.39 1.49
CA ILE A 230 -7.92 9.17 0.24
C ILE A 230 -7.79 8.24 -0.97
N GLY A 231 -6.78 7.37 -0.97
CA GLY A 231 -6.53 6.42 -2.06
C GLY A 231 -7.69 5.45 -2.25
N SER A 232 -8.21 4.88 -1.17
CA SER A 232 -9.36 3.95 -1.23
C SER A 232 -10.62 4.62 -1.76
N VAL A 233 -10.91 5.84 -1.31
CA VAL A 233 -12.07 6.62 -1.77
C VAL A 233 -11.95 6.93 -3.26
N ILE A 234 -10.84 7.53 -3.70
CA ILE A 234 -10.63 7.92 -5.10
C ILE A 234 -10.70 6.68 -6.00
N ALA A 235 -9.96 5.62 -5.66
CA ALA A 235 -9.91 4.42 -6.47
C ALA A 235 -11.29 3.76 -6.59
N THR A 236 -12.03 3.62 -5.49
CA THR A 236 -13.36 2.97 -5.49
C THR A 236 -14.40 3.81 -6.26
N TYR A 237 -14.40 5.14 -6.09
CA TYR A 237 -15.32 6.04 -6.80
C TYR A 237 -15.03 6.17 -8.30
N LEU A 238 -13.79 5.94 -8.73
CA LEU A 238 -13.47 5.89 -10.16
C LEU A 238 -13.77 4.50 -10.74
N ALA A 239 -13.43 3.44 -10.00
CA ALA A 239 -13.57 2.07 -10.45
C ALA A 239 -15.02 1.55 -10.52
N TYR A 240 -15.93 1.98 -9.62
CA TYR A 240 -17.30 1.44 -9.67
C TYR A 240 -18.02 1.73 -11.00
N LYS A 241 -17.63 2.80 -11.70
CA LYS A 241 -18.20 3.18 -12.99
C LYS A 241 -17.88 2.18 -14.10
N GLU A 242 -16.73 1.51 -14.01
CA GLU A 242 -16.26 0.52 -14.99
C GLU A 242 -17.10 -0.77 -14.97
N TYR A 243 -17.86 -1.01 -13.89
CA TYR A 243 -18.84 -2.11 -13.82
C TYR A 243 -20.12 -1.80 -14.60
N TYR A 244 -20.25 -0.64 -15.22
CA TYR A 244 -21.41 -0.24 -16.01
C TYR A 244 -20.99 0.18 -17.43
N ASN A 245 -21.86 -0.08 -18.41
CA ASN A 245 -21.70 0.50 -19.75
C ASN A 245 -22.31 1.91 -19.82
N GLU A 246 -22.13 2.57 -20.97
CA GLU A 246 -22.73 3.89 -21.29
C GLU A 246 -24.27 3.92 -21.12
N ARG A 247 -24.93 2.76 -21.23
CA ARG A 247 -26.38 2.60 -21.05
C ARG A 247 -26.79 2.27 -19.61
N LYS A 248 -25.86 2.41 -18.65
CA LYS A 248 -26.05 2.07 -17.21
C LYS A 248 -26.40 0.60 -16.96
N GLN A 249 -26.02 -0.30 -17.85
CA GLN A 249 -26.18 -1.74 -17.66
C GLN A 249 -24.95 -2.32 -16.98
N LEU A 250 -25.14 -3.22 -16.03
CA LEU A 250 -24.07 -3.88 -15.32
C LEU A 250 -23.28 -4.82 -16.26
N ILE A 251 -21.96 -4.69 -16.26
CA ILE A 251 -21.01 -5.56 -16.96
C ILE A 251 -20.12 -6.19 -15.89
N LEU A 252 -20.07 -7.52 -15.85
CA LEU A 252 -19.22 -8.33 -14.98
C LEU A 252 -18.29 -9.17 -15.86
#